data_AF-A0A101W2M1-F1
#
_entry.id   AF-A0A101W2M1-F1
#
_cell.length_a   1.000
_cell.length_b   1.000
_cell.length_c   1.000
_cell.angle_alpha   90.00
_cell.angle_beta   90.00
_cell.angle_gamma   90.00
#
_symmetry.space_group_name_H-M   'P 1'
#
loop_
_entity.id
_entity.type
_entity.pdbx_description
1 polymer ?
#
loop_
_entity_poly.entity_id
_entity_poly.type
_entity_poly.pdbx_seq_one_letter_code
_entity_poly.pdbx_strand_id
1 'polypeptide(L)'
;MNKRLFIIVFIFLSSQLSAQSNWKQFLQQSAPHKMWVIFHPFKAKKASEISFEATRISDSIAKTDLLDKDIAGGQVDAFRHAYWMARLHQKIGKCAAFSLGKAHEKANYKTFKKNKFEDGILPDQASKEMDLFNNKVGLGFKKKGISSDRNELINQIINTILKGELMVIKKDTSGNYLTCEGELIPAEALLHSWKNHKCLIPSNKKNE
;
A
#
# COMPACT_ATOMS: atom_id res chain seq x y z
N MET A 1 -0.04 -55.34 -7.42
CA MET A 1 -0.48 -53.93 -7.21
C MET A 1 -1.22 -53.48 -8.46
N ASN A 2 -2.51 -53.18 -8.36
CA ASN A 2 -3.38 -52.98 -9.53
C ASN A 2 -2.92 -51.79 -10.38
N LYS A 3 -2.76 -51.99 -11.71
CA LYS A 3 -2.36 -50.94 -12.68
C LYS A 3 -3.24 -49.68 -12.59
N ARG A 4 -4.50 -49.83 -12.15
CA ARG A 4 -5.43 -48.71 -11.89
C ARG A 4 -5.00 -47.81 -10.72
N LEU A 5 -4.37 -48.37 -9.68
CA LEU A 5 -3.88 -47.60 -8.53
C LEU A 5 -2.70 -46.69 -8.92
N PHE A 6 -1.84 -47.18 -9.83
CA PHE A 6 -0.70 -46.42 -10.35
C PHE A 6 -1.14 -45.20 -11.17
N ILE A 7 -2.19 -45.35 -11.99
CA ILE A 7 -2.76 -44.27 -12.80
C ILE A 7 -3.39 -43.19 -11.90
N ILE A 8 -4.09 -43.58 -10.84
CA ILE A 8 -4.68 -42.62 -9.88
C ILE A 8 -3.58 -41.82 -9.16
N VAL A 9 -2.50 -42.46 -8.72
CA VAL A 9 -1.36 -41.76 -8.09
C VAL A 9 -0.67 -40.80 -9.08
N PHE A 10 -0.55 -41.17 -10.35
CA PHE A 10 0.08 -40.32 -11.37
C PHE A 10 -0.76 -39.07 -11.71
N ILE A 11 -2.09 -39.17 -11.68
CA ILE A 11 -3.01 -38.03 -11.88
C ILE A 11 -2.96 -37.06 -10.69
N PHE A 12 -2.72 -37.54 -9.46
CA PHE A 12 -2.55 -36.67 -8.31
C PHE A 12 -1.19 -35.95 -8.29
N LEU A 13 -0.10 -36.56 -8.77
CA LEU A 13 1.23 -35.91 -8.80
C LEU A 13 1.34 -34.76 -9.82
N SER A 14 0.68 -34.85 -10.98
CA SER A 14 0.77 -33.81 -12.02
C SER A 14 0.07 -32.50 -11.64
N SER A 15 -0.83 -32.53 -10.65
CA SER A 15 -1.52 -31.35 -10.13
C SER A 15 -0.69 -30.48 -9.17
N GLN A 16 0.51 -30.91 -8.78
CA GLN A 16 1.32 -30.21 -7.77
C GLN A 16 2.26 -29.10 -8.31
N LEU A 17 2.39 -28.95 -9.63
CA LEU A 17 3.35 -28.00 -10.22
C LEU A 17 2.94 -26.52 -10.07
N SER A 18 1.66 -26.23 -9.79
CA SER A 18 1.17 -24.85 -9.62
C SER A 18 1.25 -24.31 -8.18
N ALA A 19 1.53 -25.17 -7.20
CA ALA A 19 1.55 -24.78 -5.78
C ALA A 19 2.90 -24.22 -5.31
N GLN A 20 4.00 -24.52 -6.00
CA GLN A 20 5.35 -24.16 -5.56
C GLN A 20 5.62 -22.65 -5.59
N SER A 21 5.09 -21.93 -6.59
CA SER A 21 5.34 -20.48 -6.76
C SER A 21 4.65 -19.62 -5.69
N ASN A 22 3.37 -19.89 -5.43
CA ASN A 22 2.57 -19.16 -4.44
C ASN A 22 3.06 -19.40 -3.00
N TRP A 23 3.50 -20.63 -2.70
CA TRP A 23 4.05 -20.96 -1.38
C TRP A 23 5.37 -20.23 -1.11
N LYS A 24 6.27 -20.18 -2.10
CA LYS A 24 7.53 -19.42 -1.98
C LYS A 24 7.24 -17.93 -1.74
N GLN A 25 6.30 -17.35 -2.50
CA GLN A 25 5.90 -15.95 -2.32
C GLN A 25 5.30 -15.70 -0.93
N PHE A 26 4.45 -16.60 -0.42
CA PHE A 26 3.91 -16.55 0.94
C PHE A 26 5.01 -16.63 2.00
N LEU A 27 5.99 -17.52 1.85
CA LEU A 27 7.12 -17.65 2.77
C LEU A 27 8.01 -16.41 2.81
N GLN A 28 8.10 -15.65 1.73
CA GLN A 28 8.83 -14.39 1.66
C GLN A 28 8.11 -13.22 2.35
N GLN A 29 6.80 -13.35 2.60
CA GLN A 29 6.02 -12.30 3.26
C GLN A 29 6.48 -12.06 4.70
N SER A 30 6.31 -10.82 5.15
CA SER A 30 6.49 -10.46 6.56
C SER A 30 5.52 -11.26 7.46
N ALA A 31 5.88 -11.45 8.73
CA ALA A 31 5.03 -12.15 9.69
C ALA A 31 3.62 -11.53 9.85
N PRO A 32 3.42 -10.19 9.88
CA PRO A 32 2.08 -9.60 9.91
C PRO A 32 1.21 -9.99 8.70
N HIS A 33 1.77 -9.92 7.48
CA HIS A 33 1.07 -10.32 6.27
C HIS A 33 0.73 -11.82 6.26
N LYS A 34 1.67 -12.69 6.66
CA LYS A 34 1.41 -14.14 6.81
C LYS A 34 0.24 -14.42 7.75
N MET A 35 0.26 -13.79 8.91
CA MET A 35 -0.80 -13.96 9.91
C MET A 35 -2.15 -13.50 9.35
N TRP A 36 -2.18 -12.36 8.64
CA TRP A 36 -3.41 -11.89 8.02
C TRP A 36 -3.96 -12.88 6.99
N VAL A 37 -3.11 -13.45 6.13
CA VAL A 37 -3.50 -14.46 5.14
C VAL A 37 -4.05 -15.73 5.80
N ILE A 38 -3.44 -16.20 6.89
CA ILE A 38 -3.91 -17.36 7.66
C ILE A 38 -5.32 -17.12 8.21
N PHE A 39 -5.62 -15.92 8.70
CA PHE A 39 -6.96 -15.55 9.18
C PHE A 39 -7.95 -15.18 8.07
N HIS A 40 -7.48 -14.93 6.84
CA HIS A 40 -8.31 -14.49 5.72
C HIS A 40 -8.00 -15.23 4.40
N PRO A 41 -7.95 -16.58 4.39
CA PRO A 41 -7.43 -17.34 3.24
C PRO A 41 -8.25 -17.11 1.96
N PHE A 42 -9.59 -17.02 2.08
CA PHE A 42 -10.48 -16.79 0.94
C PHE A 42 -10.45 -15.35 0.39
N LYS A 43 -9.85 -14.42 1.12
CA LYS A 43 -9.71 -13.00 0.71
C LYS A 43 -8.30 -12.69 0.22
N ALA A 44 -7.31 -13.50 0.60
CA ALA A 44 -5.90 -13.25 0.32
C ALA A 44 -5.58 -13.10 -1.17
N LYS A 45 -6.13 -13.98 -2.02
CA LYS A 45 -5.92 -13.88 -3.48
C LYS A 45 -6.43 -12.55 -4.03
N LYS A 46 -7.69 -12.19 -3.73
CA LYS A 46 -8.30 -10.92 -4.15
C LYS A 46 -7.53 -9.71 -3.64
N ALA A 47 -7.09 -9.76 -2.38
CA ALA A 47 -6.30 -8.68 -1.78
C ALA A 47 -4.98 -8.47 -2.54
N SER A 48 -4.29 -9.56 -2.87
CA SER A 48 -3.05 -9.54 -3.66
C SER A 48 -3.27 -8.93 -5.05
N GLU A 49 -4.30 -9.38 -5.77
CA GLU A 49 -4.68 -8.84 -7.09
C GLU A 49 -4.95 -7.33 -7.03
N ILE A 50 -5.64 -6.87 -5.98
CA ILE A 50 -5.93 -5.44 -5.76
C ILE A 50 -4.68 -4.65 -5.40
N SER A 51 -3.75 -5.21 -4.63
CA SER A 51 -2.46 -4.56 -4.37
C SER A 51 -1.69 -4.33 -5.67
N PHE A 52 -1.60 -5.33 -6.56
CA PHE A 52 -0.98 -5.15 -7.88
C PHE A 52 -1.74 -4.16 -8.76
N GLU A 53 -3.07 -4.17 -8.72
CA GLU A 53 -3.91 -3.20 -9.42
C GLU A 53 -3.60 -1.76 -8.95
N ALA A 54 -3.53 -1.54 -7.64
CA ALA A 54 -3.27 -0.23 -7.05
C ALA A 54 -1.88 0.30 -7.42
N THR A 55 -0.84 -0.54 -7.34
CA THR A 55 0.52 -0.19 -7.80
C THR A 55 0.50 0.22 -9.26
N ARG A 56 -0.03 -0.62 -10.16
CA ARG A 56 -0.06 -0.34 -11.60
C ARG A 56 -0.79 0.96 -11.96
N ILE A 57 -1.92 1.22 -11.30
CA ILE A 57 -2.69 2.46 -11.56
C ILE A 57 -1.93 3.67 -11.03
N SER A 58 -1.31 3.57 -9.86
CA SER A 58 -0.50 4.66 -9.29
C SER A 58 0.73 4.95 -10.16
N ASP A 59 1.42 3.93 -10.65
CA ASP A 59 2.54 4.06 -11.60
C ASP A 59 2.11 4.73 -12.92
N SER A 60 0.86 4.47 -13.34
CA SER A 60 0.30 5.11 -14.53
C SER A 60 0.00 6.59 -14.27
N ILE A 61 -0.58 6.92 -13.10
CA ILE A 61 -0.86 8.30 -12.69
C ILE A 61 0.43 9.10 -12.49
N ALA A 62 1.49 8.48 -11.95
CA ALA A 62 2.81 9.11 -11.79
C ALA A 62 3.42 9.60 -13.11
N LYS A 63 3.00 9.01 -14.25
CA LYS A 63 3.45 9.42 -15.59
C LYS A 63 2.62 10.56 -16.19
N THR A 64 1.55 10.96 -15.52
CA THR A 64 0.67 12.06 -15.94
C THR A 64 0.96 13.32 -15.14
N ASP A 65 0.40 14.46 -15.56
CA ASP A 65 0.44 15.72 -14.82
C ASP A 65 -0.78 15.91 -13.89
N LEU A 66 -1.53 14.84 -13.60
CA LEU A 66 -2.70 14.91 -12.74
C LEU A 66 -2.35 15.14 -11.26
N LEU A 67 -1.18 14.65 -10.83
CA LEU A 67 -0.65 14.73 -9.46
C LEU A 67 0.85 15.08 -9.50
N ASP A 68 1.46 15.25 -8.33
CA ASP A 68 2.87 15.67 -8.14
C ASP A 68 3.96 14.69 -8.60
N LYS A 69 3.60 13.52 -9.15
CA LYS A 69 4.49 12.44 -9.61
C LYS A 69 5.34 11.78 -8.51
N ASP A 70 5.17 12.18 -7.26
CA ASP A 70 5.97 11.68 -6.13
C ASP A 70 5.33 10.43 -5.54
N ILE A 71 5.95 9.29 -5.86
CA ILE A 71 5.50 7.95 -5.49
C ILE A 71 5.76 7.60 -4.03
N ALA A 72 6.44 8.45 -3.26
CA ALA A 72 6.85 8.14 -1.91
C ALA A 72 6.70 9.34 -0.97
N GLY A 73 5.57 9.41 -0.28
CA GLY A 73 5.21 10.53 0.58
C GLY A 73 4.51 11.67 -0.15
N GLY A 74 4.36 11.63 -1.48
CA GLY A 74 3.66 12.65 -2.25
C GLY A 74 2.18 12.33 -2.52
N GLN A 75 1.56 13.10 -3.41
CA GLN A 75 0.17 12.93 -3.83
C GLN A 75 -0.07 11.60 -4.52
N VAL A 76 0.88 11.11 -5.34
CA VAL A 76 0.74 9.79 -5.98
C VAL A 76 0.74 8.67 -4.94
N ASP A 77 1.56 8.79 -3.90
CA ASP A 77 1.56 7.83 -2.80
C ASP A 77 0.25 7.89 -2.00
N ALA A 78 -0.21 9.11 -1.68
CA ALA A 78 -1.50 9.32 -1.04
C ALA A 78 -2.66 8.71 -1.86
N PHE A 79 -2.63 8.87 -3.18
CA PHE A 79 -3.55 8.20 -4.10
C PHE A 79 -3.48 6.69 -3.98
N ARG A 80 -2.28 6.11 -4.02
CA ARG A 80 -2.05 4.66 -3.94
C ARG A 80 -2.72 4.07 -2.71
N HIS A 81 -2.49 4.66 -1.54
CA HIS A 81 -3.07 4.22 -0.27
C HIS A 81 -4.60 4.34 -0.24
N ALA A 82 -5.14 5.48 -0.65
CA ALA A 82 -6.58 5.70 -0.65
C ALA A 82 -7.30 4.77 -1.65
N TYR A 83 -6.77 4.63 -2.86
CA TYR A 83 -7.31 3.75 -3.89
C TYR A 83 -7.23 2.29 -3.46
N TRP A 84 -6.08 1.85 -2.94
CA TRP A 84 -5.89 0.50 -2.43
C TRP A 84 -6.94 0.14 -1.38
N MET A 85 -7.14 1.00 -0.38
CA MET A 85 -8.15 0.77 0.66
C MET A 85 -9.58 0.80 0.14
N ALA A 86 -9.91 1.71 -0.77
CA ALA A 86 -11.24 1.75 -1.39
C ALA A 86 -11.55 0.46 -2.15
N ARG A 87 -10.60 -0.04 -2.95
CA ARG A 87 -10.74 -1.28 -3.73
C ARG A 87 -10.82 -2.52 -2.86
N LEU A 88 -9.99 -2.60 -1.82
CA LEU A 88 -10.07 -3.66 -0.83
C LEU A 88 -11.44 -3.65 -0.14
N HIS A 89 -11.93 -2.49 0.28
CA HIS A 89 -13.25 -2.38 0.89
C HIS A 89 -14.36 -2.85 -0.07
N GLN A 90 -14.28 -2.50 -1.36
CA GLN A 90 -15.25 -2.98 -2.36
C GLN A 90 -15.26 -4.51 -2.49
N LYS A 91 -14.09 -5.17 -2.47
CA LYS A 91 -13.96 -6.60 -2.82
C LYS A 91 -13.90 -7.58 -1.65
N ILE A 92 -13.36 -7.16 -0.51
CA ILE A 92 -13.15 -8.04 0.67
C ILE A 92 -13.83 -7.53 1.95
N GLY A 93 -14.49 -6.36 1.88
CA GLY A 93 -15.25 -5.75 2.96
C GLY A 93 -14.40 -4.87 3.89
N LYS A 94 -15.06 -3.94 4.60
CA LYS A 94 -14.42 -2.89 5.40
C LYS A 94 -13.45 -3.43 6.45
N CYS A 95 -13.91 -4.39 7.24
CA CYS A 95 -13.13 -4.91 8.36
C CYS A 95 -11.86 -5.63 7.89
N ALA A 96 -11.95 -6.38 6.78
CA ALA A 96 -10.80 -7.09 6.23
C ALA A 96 -9.80 -6.13 5.57
N ALA A 97 -10.30 -5.14 4.82
CA ALA A 97 -9.48 -4.07 4.26
C ALA A 97 -8.72 -3.30 5.35
N PHE A 98 -9.44 -2.86 6.39
CA PHE A 98 -8.86 -2.14 7.53
C PHE A 98 -7.80 -2.97 8.28
N SER A 99 -8.07 -4.25 8.54
CA SER A 99 -7.11 -5.11 9.23
C SER A 99 -5.88 -5.41 8.36
N LEU A 100 -6.04 -5.48 7.03
CA LEU A 100 -4.93 -5.64 6.10
C LEU A 100 -4.04 -4.39 6.07
N GLY A 101 -4.62 -3.20 5.97
CA GLY A 101 -3.86 -1.94 6.06
C GLY A 101 -3.04 -1.87 7.34
N LYS A 102 -3.66 -2.17 8.50
CA LYS A 102 -2.92 -2.26 9.78
C LYS A 102 -1.80 -3.31 9.79
N ALA A 103 -2.01 -4.45 9.12
CA ALA A 103 -0.98 -5.49 9.02
C ALA A 103 0.21 -5.02 8.16
N HIS A 104 -0.06 -4.26 7.09
CA HIS A 104 0.93 -3.66 6.23
C HIS A 104 1.81 -2.66 6.98
N GLU A 105 1.20 -1.70 7.68
CA GLU A 105 1.95 -0.73 8.51
C GLU A 105 2.77 -1.39 9.63
N LYS A 106 2.26 -2.48 10.20
CA LYS A 106 2.99 -3.28 11.18
C LYS A 106 4.17 -4.04 10.56
N ALA A 107 4.06 -4.43 9.30
CA ALA A 107 5.17 -5.03 8.55
C ALA A 107 6.26 -3.99 8.31
N ASN A 108 5.90 -2.78 7.89
CA ASN A 108 6.84 -1.69 7.62
C ASN A 108 7.65 -1.33 8.87
N TYR A 109 7.01 -1.22 10.03
CA TYR A 109 7.73 -1.06 11.31
C TYR A 109 8.71 -2.20 11.63
N LYS A 110 8.36 -3.46 11.30
CA LYS A 110 9.27 -4.60 11.49
C LYS A 110 10.43 -4.60 10.48
N THR A 111 10.19 -4.10 9.27
CA THR A 111 11.20 -3.92 8.23
C THR A 111 12.21 -2.86 8.64
N PHE A 112 11.74 -1.72 9.16
CA PHE A 112 12.59 -0.69 9.79
C PHE A 112 13.48 -1.27 10.89
N LYS A 113 12.92 -2.02 11.85
CA LYS A 113 13.71 -2.65 12.93
C LYS A 113 14.80 -3.61 12.44
N LYS A 114 14.71 -4.09 11.20
CA LYS A 114 15.68 -4.98 10.57
C LYS A 114 16.67 -4.22 9.69
N ASN A 115 16.66 -2.89 9.71
CA ASN A 115 17.42 -2.02 8.80
C ASN A 115 17.23 -2.42 7.33
N LYS A 116 16.00 -2.79 6.96
CA LYS A 116 15.63 -3.11 5.58
C LYS A 116 14.78 -1.99 5.00
N PHE A 117 14.84 -1.85 3.68
CA PHE A 117 14.04 -0.89 2.92
C PHE A 117 12.68 -1.50 2.56
N GLU A 118 11.67 -0.64 2.46
CA GLU A 118 10.38 -0.92 1.84
C GLU A 118 10.25 -0.04 0.60
N ASP A 119 9.95 -0.64 -0.56
CA ASP A 119 9.89 0.06 -1.86
C ASP A 119 11.09 0.99 -2.15
N GLY A 120 12.28 0.66 -1.59
CA GLY A 120 13.52 1.43 -1.73
C GLY A 120 13.74 2.51 -0.68
N ILE A 121 12.80 2.74 0.24
CA ILE A 121 12.84 3.80 1.25
C ILE A 121 12.80 3.19 2.66
N LEU A 122 13.47 3.84 3.61
CA LEU A 122 13.43 3.40 4.99
C LEU A 122 12.10 3.82 5.63
N PRO A 123 11.30 2.89 6.16
CA PRO A 123 10.04 3.24 6.80
C PRO A 123 10.28 4.07 8.06
N ASP A 124 9.47 5.09 8.29
CA ASP A 124 9.51 5.90 9.50
C ASP A 124 8.11 6.17 10.06
N GLN A 125 8.06 6.86 11.19
CA GLN A 125 6.81 7.18 11.86
C GLN A 125 5.93 8.12 11.04
N ALA A 126 6.50 9.13 10.37
CA ALA A 126 5.75 10.12 9.62
C ALA A 126 5.08 9.50 8.39
N SER A 127 5.83 8.69 7.62
CA SER A 127 5.30 7.88 6.51
C SER A 127 4.18 6.96 7.00
N LYS A 128 4.39 6.22 8.09
CA LYS A 128 3.35 5.36 8.65
C LYS A 128 2.09 6.13 9.06
N GLU A 129 2.23 7.32 9.64
CA GLU A 129 1.09 8.15 10.04
C GLU A 129 0.32 8.68 8.83
N MET A 130 1.03 9.08 7.78
CA MET A 130 0.46 9.48 6.50
C MET A 130 -0.32 8.30 5.88
N ASP A 131 0.29 7.12 5.80
CA ASP A 131 -0.31 5.92 5.23
C ASP A 131 -1.56 5.51 6.01
N LEU A 132 -1.51 5.51 7.35
CA LEU A 132 -2.68 5.23 8.19
C LEU A 132 -3.83 6.23 7.96
N PHE A 133 -3.50 7.51 7.81
CA PHE A 133 -4.50 8.55 7.54
C PHE A 133 -5.14 8.34 6.16
N ASN A 134 -4.32 8.22 5.12
CA ASN A 134 -4.77 8.06 3.73
C ASN A 134 -5.53 6.74 3.55
N ASN A 135 -5.10 5.65 4.21
CA ASN A 135 -5.82 4.39 4.28
C ASN A 135 -7.23 4.58 4.88
N LYS A 136 -7.35 5.34 5.98
CA LYS A 136 -8.64 5.61 6.62
C LYS A 136 -9.57 6.41 5.71
N VAL A 137 -9.05 7.42 5.02
CA VAL A 137 -9.82 8.19 4.01
C VAL A 137 -10.27 7.26 2.88
N GLY A 138 -9.36 6.42 2.36
CA GLY A 138 -9.63 5.39 1.35
C GLY A 138 -10.80 4.46 1.69
N LEU A 139 -10.88 3.98 2.93
CA LEU A 139 -11.99 3.14 3.40
C LEU A 139 -13.35 3.88 3.36
N GLY A 140 -13.35 5.21 3.34
CA GLY A 140 -14.53 6.08 3.27
C GLY A 140 -15.21 6.13 1.90
N PHE A 141 -14.52 5.79 0.81
CA PHE A 141 -15.04 5.87 -0.56
C PHE A 141 -16.09 4.80 -0.93
N LYS A 142 -16.59 4.01 0.03
CA LYS A 142 -17.74 3.12 -0.17
C LYS A 142 -18.92 3.54 0.71
N LYS A 143 -19.38 4.79 0.55
CA LYS A 143 -20.67 5.26 1.05
C LYS A 143 -21.76 5.01 0.01
N LYS A 144 -23.02 4.92 0.48
CA LYS A 144 -24.21 4.82 -0.38
C LYS A 144 -24.20 6.02 -1.35
N GLY A 145 -24.18 5.77 -2.66
CA GLY A 145 -24.08 6.81 -3.70
C GLY A 145 -22.73 6.93 -4.42
N ILE A 146 -21.69 6.16 -4.04
CA ILE A 146 -20.43 6.09 -4.78
C ILE A 146 -20.48 4.89 -5.75
N SER A 147 -20.28 5.17 -7.04
CA SER A 147 -20.36 4.19 -8.12
C SER A 147 -19.40 3.02 -7.96
N SER A 148 -19.81 1.85 -8.43
CA SER A 148 -18.92 0.69 -8.57
C SER A 148 -17.92 0.84 -9.71
N ASP A 149 -18.02 1.90 -10.51
CA ASP A 149 -17.09 2.21 -11.58
C ASP A 149 -15.71 2.60 -11.04
N ARG A 150 -14.67 2.08 -11.70
CA ARG A 150 -13.27 2.33 -11.30
C ARG A 150 -12.82 3.73 -11.66
N ASN A 151 -13.20 4.25 -12.83
CA ASN A 151 -12.73 5.55 -13.28
C ASN A 151 -13.34 6.66 -12.44
N GLU A 152 -14.61 6.52 -12.07
CA GLU A 152 -15.24 7.44 -11.13
C GLU A 152 -14.55 7.44 -9.77
N LEU A 153 -14.21 6.26 -9.22
CA LEU A 153 -13.46 6.17 -7.97
C LEU A 153 -12.08 6.86 -8.07
N ILE A 154 -11.35 6.64 -9.17
CA ILE A 154 -10.06 7.29 -9.42
C ILE A 154 -10.22 8.81 -9.41
N ASN A 155 -11.18 9.33 -10.18
CA ASN A 155 -11.44 10.77 -10.29
C ASN A 155 -11.86 11.37 -8.94
N GLN A 156 -12.69 10.68 -8.16
CA GLN A 156 -13.08 11.11 -6.83
C GLN A 156 -11.89 11.22 -5.88
N ILE A 157 -10.98 10.23 -5.89
CA ILE A 157 -9.78 10.25 -5.05
C ILE A 157 -8.85 11.38 -5.49
N ILE A 158 -8.60 11.55 -6.79
CA ILE A 158 -7.79 12.67 -7.31
C ILE A 158 -8.37 14.01 -6.85
N ASN A 159 -9.68 14.23 -7.02
CA ASN A 159 -10.32 15.45 -6.57
C ASN A 159 -10.20 15.67 -5.05
N THR A 160 -10.25 14.60 -4.25
CA THR A 160 -10.08 14.64 -2.79
C THR A 160 -8.65 15.05 -2.40
N ILE A 161 -7.65 14.55 -3.14
CA ILE A 161 -6.24 14.93 -2.99
C ILE A 161 -6.04 16.42 -3.35
N LEU A 162 -6.58 16.86 -4.49
CA LEU A 162 -6.44 18.25 -4.94
C LEU A 162 -7.13 19.25 -3.99
N LYS A 163 -8.13 18.80 -3.23
CA LYS A 163 -8.77 19.59 -2.15
C LYS A 163 -7.97 19.65 -0.85
N GLY A 164 -6.93 18.84 -0.70
CA GLY A 164 -6.13 18.79 0.53
C GLY A 164 -6.70 17.89 1.62
N GLU A 165 -7.60 16.99 1.26
CA GLU A 165 -8.27 16.10 2.24
C GLU A 165 -7.44 14.84 2.55
N LEU A 166 -6.30 14.65 1.88
CA LEU A 166 -5.29 13.63 2.21
C LEU A 166 -4.04 14.28 2.79
N MET A 167 -3.15 13.47 3.36
CA MET A 167 -1.86 13.92 3.88
C MET A 167 -0.73 13.50 2.95
N VAL A 168 0.27 14.37 2.84
CA VAL A 168 1.54 14.12 2.17
C VAL A 168 2.68 14.56 3.09
N ILE A 169 3.90 14.11 2.82
CA ILE A 169 5.10 14.54 3.53
C ILE A 169 5.65 15.79 2.85
N LYS A 170 5.89 16.84 3.65
CA LYS A 170 6.44 18.09 3.17
C LYS A 170 7.83 17.88 2.57
N LYS A 171 8.01 18.34 1.35
CA LYS A 171 9.29 18.35 0.64
C LYS A 171 9.53 19.70 -0.02
N ASP A 172 10.75 19.92 -0.48
CA ASP A 172 11.07 21.02 -1.39
C ASP A 172 10.80 20.61 -2.86
N THR A 173 11.03 21.53 -3.80
CA THR A 173 10.88 21.27 -5.24
C THR A 173 11.87 20.23 -5.78
N SER A 174 12.95 19.94 -5.05
CA SER A 174 13.96 18.94 -5.41
C SER A 174 13.63 17.55 -4.82
N GLY A 175 12.56 17.43 -4.04
CA GLY A 175 12.13 16.20 -3.38
C GLY A 175 12.80 15.92 -2.04
N ASN A 176 13.54 16.88 -1.47
CA ASN A 176 14.14 16.73 -0.15
C ASN A 176 13.11 16.93 0.95
N TYR A 177 13.20 16.16 2.02
CA TYR A 177 12.27 16.26 3.16
C TYR A 177 12.51 17.51 3.99
N LEU A 178 11.41 18.16 4.39
CA LEU A 178 11.43 19.36 5.22
C LEU A 178 10.76 19.15 6.58
N THR A 179 11.20 19.93 7.57
CA THR A 179 10.53 20.09 8.86
C THR A 179 9.23 20.87 8.71
N CYS A 180 8.41 20.94 9.77
CA CYS A 180 7.17 21.72 9.72
C CYS A 180 7.43 23.21 9.51
N GLU A 181 8.56 23.69 10.02
CA GLU A 181 9.09 25.04 9.88
C GLU A 181 9.67 25.31 8.48
N GLY A 182 9.90 24.26 7.67
CA GLY A 182 10.44 24.38 6.31
C GLY A 182 11.96 24.24 6.21
N GLU A 183 12.60 23.73 7.26
CA GLU A 183 14.05 23.49 7.27
C GLU A 183 14.37 22.15 6.59
N LEU A 184 15.48 22.10 5.86
CA LEU A 184 15.97 20.88 5.22
C LEU A 184 16.36 19.83 6.26
N ILE A 185 15.88 18.59 6.09
CA ILE A 185 16.29 17.46 6.94
C ILE A 185 17.46 16.74 6.28
N PRO A 186 18.64 16.70 6.90
CA PRO A 186 19.79 15.96 6.36
C PRO A 186 19.48 14.46 6.21
N ALA A 187 19.99 13.82 5.16
CA ALA A 187 19.75 12.41 4.88
C ALA A 187 20.23 11.50 6.01
N GLU A 188 21.31 11.90 6.70
CA GLU A 188 21.89 11.18 7.83
C GLU A 188 20.92 11.12 9.02
N ALA A 189 20.14 12.18 9.23
CA ALA A 189 19.13 12.22 10.29
C ALA A 189 17.94 11.28 10.00
N LEU A 190 17.74 10.91 8.74
CA LEU A 190 16.69 9.99 8.30
C LEU A 190 17.11 8.51 8.38
N LEU A 191 18.40 8.20 8.21
CA LEU A 191 18.88 6.85 7.94
C LEU A 191 18.68 5.84 9.09
N HIS A 192 18.45 6.30 10.32
CA HIS A 192 18.29 5.42 11.50
C HIS A 192 17.24 5.91 12.50
N SER A 193 16.46 6.94 12.14
CA SER A 193 15.47 7.50 13.05
C SER A 193 14.06 7.08 12.68
N TRP A 194 13.45 6.24 13.52
CA TRP A 194 12.02 5.96 13.44
C TRP A 194 11.20 7.24 13.64
N LYS A 195 11.65 8.09 14.58
CA LYS A 195 11.03 9.38 14.89
C LYS A 195 11.90 10.50 14.32
N ASN A 196 11.63 10.88 13.08
CA ASN A 196 12.32 12.00 12.45
C ASN A 196 11.42 13.26 12.46
N HIS A 197 11.96 14.35 11.93
CA HIS A 197 11.28 15.64 11.89
C HIS A 197 10.48 15.86 10.60
N LYS A 198 10.19 14.80 9.83
CA LYS A 198 9.34 14.92 8.64
C LYS A 198 7.98 15.47 9.03
N CYS A 199 7.52 16.48 8.30
CA CYS A 199 6.21 17.08 8.54
C CYS A 199 5.15 16.49 7.63
N LEU A 200 3.97 16.19 8.17
CA LEU A 200 2.78 15.87 7.38
C LEU A 200 2.01 17.16 7.10
N ILE A 201 1.64 17.37 5.85
CA ILE A 201 0.86 18.52 5.39
C ILE A 201 -0.34 18.06 4.56
N PRO A 202 -1.40 18.89 4.45
CA PRO A 202 -2.50 18.65 3.53
C PRO A 202 -1.99 18.52 2.08
N SER A 203 -2.57 17.60 1.32
CA SER A 203 -2.13 17.24 -0.03
C SER A 203 -2.23 18.33 -1.10
N ASN A 204 -2.94 19.43 -0.83
CA ASN A 204 -3.04 20.58 -1.72
C ASN A 204 -1.99 21.67 -1.44
N LYS A 205 -1.26 21.57 -0.32
CA LYS A 205 -0.14 22.46 -0.06
C LYS A 205 1.01 22.06 -0.98
N LYS A 206 1.49 23.01 -1.76
CA LYS A 206 2.64 22.79 -2.63
C LYS A 206 3.90 22.70 -1.76
N ASN A 207 4.81 21.84 -2.22
CA ASN A 207 6.20 21.90 -1.82
C ASN A 207 6.72 23.28 -2.23
N GLU A 208 7.07 24.10 -1.24
CA GLU A 208 7.70 25.42 -1.41
C GLU A 208 9.22 25.27 -1.45
#